data_AF-A0A2N2LF98-F1
#
_entry.id   AF-A0A2N2LF98-F1
#
_cell.length_a   1.000
_cell.length_b   1.000
_cell.length_c   1.000
_cell.angle_alpha   90.00
_cell.angle_beta   90.00
_cell.angle_gamma   90.00
#
_symmetry.space_group_name_H-M   'P 1'
#
loop_
_entity.id
_entity.type
_entity.pdbx_description
1 polymer ?
#
loop_
_entity_poly.entity_id
_entity_poly.type
_entity_poly.pdbx_seq_one_letter_code
_entity_poly.pdbx_strand_id
1 'polypeptide(L)'
;MPLYEYYCEPCNGVFELLRPAREADKAQPCPECDDDAKRIMSREWAAFTYREGAPRRIPDDGTYWHLNKKVSKPLTAASNSGLRHPELSYDDDHKPAPSIEEIEQYEARQEFKRREGEGAGTYMTNDTIERLDEQTFTRMTRTRGTAKQERVKRSVISKEYSVMSDALKRAERDQKK
;
A
#
# COMPACT_ATOMS: atom_id res chain seq x y z
N MET A 1 47.66 11.26 -9.59
CA MET A 1 47.60 9.78 -9.55
C MET A 1 46.24 9.37 -10.09
N PRO A 2 46.13 8.31 -10.90
CA PRO A 2 44.84 7.83 -11.37
C PRO A 2 43.98 7.29 -10.21
N LEU A 3 42.66 7.41 -10.38
CA LEU A 3 41.65 6.86 -9.50
C LEU A 3 41.21 5.49 -10.03
N TYR A 4 41.08 4.51 -9.15
CA TYR A 4 40.63 3.17 -9.51
C TYR A 4 39.52 2.72 -8.58
N GLU A 5 38.62 1.89 -9.11
CA GLU A 5 37.53 1.27 -8.36
C GLU A 5 37.92 -0.14 -7.92
N TYR A 6 37.54 -0.49 -6.70
CA TYR A 6 37.73 -1.81 -6.09
C TYR A 6 36.39 -2.34 -5.61
N TYR A 7 36.14 -3.62 -5.86
CA TYR A 7 34.94 -4.32 -5.42
C TYR A 7 35.27 -5.30 -4.30
N CYS A 8 34.49 -5.21 -3.22
CA CYS A 8 34.55 -6.11 -2.09
C CYS A 8 33.41 -7.14 -2.20
N GLU A 9 33.77 -8.41 -2.38
CA GLU A 9 32.82 -9.55 -2.43
C GLU A 9 31.96 -9.69 -1.16
N PRO A 10 32.51 -9.68 0.07
CA PRO A 10 31.71 -9.89 1.28
C PRO A 10 30.78 -8.73 1.61
N CYS A 11 31.23 -7.49 1.43
CA CYS A 11 30.42 -6.30 1.68
C CYS A 11 29.50 -5.94 0.50
N ASN A 12 29.69 -6.57 -0.68
CA ASN A 12 29.03 -6.21 -1.95
C ASN A 12 29.10 -4.70 -2.24
N GLY A 13 30.24 -4.10 -1.91
CA GLY A 13 30.50 -2.66 -1.95
C GLY A 13 31.58 -2.30 -2.96
N VAL A 14 31.52 -1.08 -3.50
CA VAL A 14 32.53 -0.51 -4.39
C VAL A 14 33.11 0.73 -3.75
N PHE A 15 34.44 0.88 -3.79
CA PHE A 15 35.13 2.08 -3.31
C PHE A 15 36.23 2.50 -4.26
N GLU A 16 36.60 3.78 -4.16
CA GLU A 16 37.56 4.42 -5.04
C GLU A 16 38.88 4.70 -4.31
N LEU A 17 40.01 4.45 -4.97
CA LEU A 17 41.33 4.67 -4.38
C LEU A 17 42.31 5.27 -5.40
N LEU A 18 43.04 6.30 -4.97
CA LEU A 18 44.12 6.92 -5.76
C LEU A 18 45.39 6.06 -5.64
N ARG A 19 45.85 5.49 -6.76
CA ARG A 19 47.03 4.60 -6.76
C ARG A 19 47.95 4.87 -7.95
N PRO A 20 49.25 4.57 -7.83
CA PRO A 20 50.13 4.56 -8.99
C PRO A 20 49.77 3.38 -9.89
N ALA A 21 49.89 3.55 -11.21
CA ALA A 21 49.46 2.54 -12.19
C ALA A 21 50.12 1.16 -11.97
N ARG A 22 51.36 1.12 -11.45
CA ARG A 22 52.08 -0.13 -11.14
C ARG A 22 51.45 -0.96 -10.01
N GLU A 23 50.62 -0.34 -9.18
CA GLU A 23 50.00 -0.97 -8.02
C GLU A 23 48.49 -1.08 -8.15
N ALA A 24 47.94 -0.74 -9.32
CA ALA A 24 46.51 -0.77 -9.57
C ALA A 24 45.95 -2.18 -9.42
N ASP A 25 46.69 -3.22 -9.83
CA ASP A 25 46.18 -4.60 -9.84
C ASP A 25 46.30 -5.30 -8.47
N LYS A 26 46.92 -4.66 -7.47
CA LYS A 26 47.07 -5.25 -6.13
C LYS A 26 45.74 -5.14 -5.36
N ALA A 27 45.29 -6.23 -4.76
CA ALA A 27 44.13 -6.21 -3.86
C ALA A 27 44.31 -5.18 -2.74
N GLN A 28 43.23 -4.51 -2.35
CA GLN A 28 43.22 -3.48 -1.32
C GLN A 28 42.20 -3.84 -0.23
N PRO A 29 42.50 -3.56 1.05
CA PRO A 29 41.57 -3.81 2.13
C PRO A 29 40.31 -2.95 1.96
N CYS A 30 39.15 -3.57 2.14
CA CYS A 30 37.88 -2.86 2.12
C CYS A 30 37.77 -1.92 3.33
N PRO A 31 37.34 -0.65 3.15
CA PRO A 31 37.18 0.28 4.27
C PRO A 31 36.08 -0.11 5.27
N GLU A 32 35.18 -1.04 4.89
CA GLU A 32 34.08 -1.51 5.76
C GLU A 32 34.41 -2.80 6.50
N CYS A 33 34.99 -3.79 5.82
CA CYS A 33 35.23 -5.14 6.37
C CYS A 33 36.70 -5.55 6.46
N ASP A 34 37.65 -4.74 5.99
CA ASP A 34 39.10 -5.02 5.94
C ASP A 34 39.50 -6.27 5.12
N ASP A 35 38.54 -6.91 4.45
CA ASP A 35 38.76 -8.01 3.51
C ASP A 35 39.39 -7.53 2.19
N ASP A 36 40.07 -8.46 1.51
CA ASP A 36 40.73 -8.20 0.23
C ASP A 36 39.72 -7.89 -0.89
N ALA A 37 39.68 -6.63 -1.32
CA ALA A 37 38.91 -6.17 -2.47
C ALA A 37 39.77 -6.16 -3.74
N LYS A 38 39.17 -6.64 -4.85
CA LYS A 38 39.86 -6.74 -6.15
C LYS A 38 39.56 -5.50 -6.99
N ARG A 39 40.56 -5.03 -7.74
CA ARG A 39 40.37 -3.96 -8.71
C ARG A 39 39.35 -4.38 -9.75
N ILE A 40 38.33 -3.56 -9.95
CA ILE A 40 37.44 -3.69 -11.10
C ILE A 40 37.97 -2.80 -12.22
N MET A 41 38.32 -3.44 -13.32
CA MET A 41 38.55 -2.71 -14.57
C MET A 41 37.18 -2.23 -15.05
N SER A 42 37.05 -0.97 -15.46
CA SER A 42 35.95 -0.55 -16.32
C SER A 42 36.13 -1.27 -17.66
N ARG A 43 35.73 -2.54 -17.75
CA ARG A 43 36.06 -3.42 -18.88
C ARG A 43 35.29 -3.03 -20.14
N GLU A 44 34.17 -2.32 -20.00
CA GLU A 44 33.26 -2.01 -21.08
C GLU A 44 32.59 -0.67 -20.78
N TRP A 45 32.29 0.10 -21.83
CA TRP A 45 31.21 1.07 -21.92
C TRP A 45 30.19 0.92 -20.78
N ALA A 46 29.83 1.99 -20.08
CA ALA A 46 28.70 1.97 -19.13
C ALA A 46 27.42 1.66 -19.91
N ALA A 47 27.20 0.39 -20.22
CA ALA A 47 26.04 -0.12 -20.89
C ALA A 47 25.00 -0.19 -19.80
N PHE A 48 24.38 0.95 -19.53
CA PHE A 48 23.10 0.96 -18.87
C PHE A 48 22.22 0.01 -19.67
N THR A 49 21.84 -1.12 -19.06
CA THR A 49 20.78 -1.91 -19.63
C THR A 49 19.52 -1.09 -19.44
N TYR A 50 19.08 -0.43 -20.51
CA TYR A 50 17.78 0.22 -20.53
C TYR A 50 16.73 -0.89 -20.58
N ARG A 51 16.07 -1.11 -19.45
CA ARG A 51 14.88 -1.97 -19.37
C ARG A 51 13.74 -1.08 -18.91
N GLU A 52 12.73 -0.93 -19.77
CA GLU A 52 11.59 -0.02 -19.57
C GLU A 52 11.99 1.46 -19.42
N GLY A 53 13.08 1.87 -20.08
CA GLY A 53 13.51 3.28 -20.15
C GLY A 53 14.32 3.79 -18.96
N ALA A 54 14.56 2.96 -17.93
CA ALA A 54 15.40 3.32 -16.79
C ALA A 54 16.83 2.77 -16.94
N PRO A 55 17.88 3.59 -16.73
CA PRO A 55 19.26 3.11 -16.71
C PRO A 55 19.50 2.24 -15.46
N ARG A 56 20.06 1.04 -15.63
CA ARG A 56 20.42 0.12 -14.52
C ARG A 56 21.92 -0.15 -14.47
N ARG A 57 22.45 -0.37 -13.26
CA ARG A 57 23.85 -0.76 -13.00
C ARG A 57 24.00 -2.28 -13.06
N ILE A 58 25.13 -2.76 -13.56
CA ILE A 58 25.54 -4.17 -13.55
C ILE A 58 26.33 -4.42 -12.24
N PRO A 59 26.18 -5.56 -11.55
CA PRO A 59 25.34 -6.72 -11.87
C PRO A 59 23.85 -6.42 -11.72
N ASP A 60 23.04 -6.78 -12.72
CA ASP A 60 21.59 -6.54 -12.67
C ASP A 60 20.91 -7.64 -11.85
N ASP A 61 20.10 -7.25 -10.86
CA ASP A 61 19.34 -8.19 -10.02
C ASP A 61 18.20 -8.91 -10.78
N GLY A 62 18.00 -8.60 -12.07
CA GLY A 62 16.93 -9.16 -12.91
C GLY A 62 15.52 -8.67 -12.55
N THR A 63 15.40 -7.78 -11.57
CA THR A 63 14.15 -7.18 -11.07
C THR A 63 13.71 -5.97 -11.89
N TYR A 64 12.43 -5.64 -11.80
CA TYR A 64 11.76 -4.53 -12.48
C TYR A 64 11.39 -3.43 -11.47
N TRP A 65 11.08 -2.23 -11.95
CA TRP A 65 10.56 -1.13 -11.12
C TRP A 65 9.17 -0.76 -11.59
N HIS A 66 8.19 -0.84 -10.70
CA HIS A 66 6.84 -0.38 -10.96
C HIS A 66 6.39 0.56 -9.84
N LEU A 67 5.99 1.79 -10.21
CA LEU A 67 5.57 2.85 -9.27
C LEU A 67 6.50 3.03 -8.07
N ASN A 68 7.80 3.23 -8.33
CA ASN A 68 8.86 3.41 -7.32
C ASN A 68 9.05 2.24 -6.35
N LYS A 69 8.53 1.05 -6.66
CA LYS A 69 8.79 -0.18 -5.91
C LYS A 69 9.45 -1.23 -6.80
N LYS A 70 10.40 -1.98 -6.24
CA LYS A 70 11.12 -3.06 -6.92
C LYS A 70 10.22 -4.31 -6.96
N VAL A 71 10.12 -4.96 -8.11
CA VAL A 71 9.28 -6.14 -8.36
C VAL A 71 10.08 -7.20 -9.12
N SER A 72 9.66 -8.46 -9.07
CA SER A 72 10.42 -9.55 -9.71
C SER A 72 10.01 -9.82 -11.15
N LYS A 73 8.74 -9.58 -11.49
CA LYS A 73 8.19 -9.82 -12.84
C LYS A 73 7.76 -8.50 -13.50
N PRO A 74 7.79 -8.42 -14.84
CA PRO A 74 7.21 -7.29 -15.57
C PRO A 74 5.69 -7.44 -15.71
N LEU A 75 5.00 -6.32 -15.93
CA LEU A 75 3.61 -6.32 -16.40
C LEU A 75 3.55 -6.80 -17.85
N THR A 76 3.10 -8.04 -18.05
CA THR A 76 2.88 -8.60 -19.40
C THR A 76 1.48 -8.37 -19.95
N ALA A 77 0.51 -8.00 -19.09
CA ALA A 77 -0.87 -7.73 -19.48
C ALA A 77 -1.46 -6.63 -18.61
N ALA A 78 -2.58 -6.05 -19.06
CA ALA A 78 -3.40 -5.18 -18.23
C ALA A 78 -3.86 -5.97 -17.00
N SER A 79 -3.27 -5.65 -15.84
CA SER A 79 -3.71 -6.25 -14.58
C SER A 79 -5.13 -5.77 -14.29
N ASN A 80 -5.98 -6.62 -13.71
CA ASN A 80 -7.33 -6.21 -13.26
C ASN A 80 -7.28 -5.06 -12.23
N SER A 81 -6.11 -4.83 -11.62
CA SER A 81 -5.83 -3.74 -10.69
C SER A 81 -5.37 -2.43 -11.36
N GLY A 82 -5.51 -2.29 -12.68
CA GLY A 82 -5.12 -1.09 -13.42
C GLY A 82 -3.60 -0.92 -13.50
N LEU A 83 -3.08 0.27 -13.16
CA LEU A 83 -1.63 0.61 -13.16
C LEU A 83 -0.83 -0.06 -12.03
N ARG A 84 -1.42 -1.03 -11.32
CA ARG A 84 -0.84 -1.67 -10.14
C ARG A 84 -0.17 -2.97 -10.49
N HIS A 85 1.00 -3.24 -9.91
CA HIS A 85 1.66 -4.53 -10.07
C HIS A 85 1.01 -5.61 -9.20
N PRO A 86 0.74 -6.83 -9.70
CA PRO A 86 0.16 -7.92 -8.92
C PRO A 86 1.00 -8.33 -7.69
N GLU A 87 2.33 -8.20 -7.79
CA GLU A 87 3.24 -8.55 -6.68
C GLU A 87 3.34 -7.45 -5.63
N LEU A 88 2.86 -6.24 -5.91
CA LEU A 88 2.88 -5.16 -4.95
C LEU A 88 1.56 -5.13 -4.21
N SER A 89 1.60 -5.37 -2.90
CA SER A 89 0.52 -4.92 -2.04
C SER A 89 0.53 -3.39 -2.05
N TYR A 90 -0.50 -2.82 -2.66
CA TYR A 90 -0.86 -1.45 -2.41
C TYR A 90 -1.72 -1.49 -1.16
N ASP A 91 -1.28 -0.82 -0.10
CA ASP A 91 -2.13 -0.59 1.06
C ASP A 91 -3.24 0.36 0.62
N ASP A 92 -4.26 -0.18 -0.02
CA ASP A 92 -5.33 0.62 -0.60
C ASP A 92 -6.06 1.45 0.46
N ASP A 93 -6.10 0.95 1.69
CA ASP A 93 -6.96 1.52 2.70
C ASP A 93 -6.43 1.17 4.10
N HIS A 94 -5.29 1.75 4.48
CA HIS A 94 -5.16 2.16 5.89
C HIS A 94 -5.98 3.43 6.12
N LYS A 95 -7.24 3.46 5.67
CA LYS A 95 -8.18 4.44 6.18
C LYS A 95 -8.26 4.18 7.68
N PRO A 96 -7.90 5.15 8.52
CA PRO A 96 -7.87 4.93 9.96
C PRO A 96 -9.27 4.53 10.44
N ALA A 97 -9.36 3.97 11.64
CA ALA A 97 -10.66 3.80 12.28
C ALA A 97 -11.44 5.13 12.23
N PRO A 98 -12.76 5.09 11.96
CA PRO A 98 -13.53 6.31 11.87
C PRO A 98 -13.45 7.08 13.18
N SER A 99 -13.40 8.40 13.07
CA SER A 99 -13.38 9.27 14.25
C SER A 99 -14.70 9.12 15.02
N ILE A 100 -14.72 9.53 16.29
CA ILE A 100 -15.95 9.47 17.09
C ILE A 100 -17.04 10.34 16.44
N GLU A 101 -16.67 11.55 15.98
CA GLU A 101 -17.57 12.45 15.27
C GLU A 101 -18.11 11.85 13.96
N GLU A 102 -17.27 11.15 13.19
CA GLU A 102 -17.73 10.45 11.98
C GLU A 102 -18.78 9.38 12.29
N ILE A 103 -18.63 8.67 13.43
CA ILE A 103 -19.58 7.64 13.87
C ILE A 103 -20.89 8.28 14.35
N GLU A 104 -20.83 9.38 15.08
CA GLU A 104 -22.01 10.11 15.55
C GLU A 104 -22.80 10.73 14.38
N GLN A 105 -22.10 11.30 13.40
CA GLN A 105 -22.72 11.80 12.17
C GLN A 105 -23.40 10.69 11.37
N TYR A 106 -22.78 9.52 11.30
CA TYR A 106 -23.39 8.35 10.69
C TYR A 106 -24.67 7.94 11.41
N GLU A 107 -24.64 7.84 12.74
CA GLU A 107 -25.81 7.49 13.54
C GLU A 107 -26.95 8.51 13.36
N ALA A 108 -26.64 9.81 13.38
CA ALA A 108 -27.61 10.87 13.16
C ALA A 108 -28.26 10.78 11.77
N ARG A 109 -27.47 10.50 10.71
CA ARG A 109 -27.99 10.30 9.36
C ARG A 109 -28.89 9.07 9.26
N GLN A 110 -28.53 7.96 9.90
CA GLN A 110 -29.38 6.75 9.93
C GLN A 110 -30.68 6.98 10.69
N GLU A 111 -30.64 7.72 11.79
CA GLU A 111 -31.85 8.06 12.54
C GLU A 111 -32.77 9.00 11.76
N PHE A 112 -32.21 9.98 11.05
CA PHE A 112 -32.97 10.84 10.15
C PHE A 112 -33.63 10.03 9.03
N LYS A 113 -32.88 9.16 8.33
CA LYS A 113 -33.39 8.24 7.32
C LYS A 113 -34.54 7.37 7.86
N ARG A 114 -34.43 6.89 9.10
CA ARG A 114 -35.48 6.08 9.73
C ARG A 114 -36.74 6.88 10.02
N ARG A 115 -36.62 8.09 10.59
CA ARG A 115 -37.77 8.95 10.90
C ARG A 115 -38.51 9.38 9.64
N GLU A 116 -37.77 9.67 8.57
CA GLU A 116 -38.37 10.01 7.29
C GLU A 116 -38.96 8.78 6.59
N GLY A 117 -38.40 7.58 6.72
CA GLY A 117 -39.00 6.36 6.18
C GLY A 117 -40.38 6.00 6.77
N GLU A 118 -40.72 6.54 7.95
CA GLU A 118 -42.03 6.36 8.60
C GLU A 118 -43.07 7.40 8.16
N GLY A 119 -42.65 8.52 7.56
CA GLY A 119 -43.53 9.53 6.99
C GLY A 119 -43.48 9.48 5.47
N ALA A 120 -44.62 9.42 4.77
CA ALA A 120 -44.69 9.29 3.32
C ALA A 120 -44.10 10.49 2.52
N GLY A 121 -42.77 10.66 2.52
CA GLY A 121 -42.03 11.69 1.80
C GLY A 121 -41.04 11.09 0.81
N THR A 122 -40.97 11.69 -0.37
CA THR A 122 -40.01 11.32 -1.44
C THR A 122 -38.57 11.57 -0.99
N TYR A 123 -37.73 10.56 -1.12
CA TYR A 123 -36.30 10.65 -0.82
C TYR A 123 -35.57 11.48 -1.88
N MET A 124 -34.76 12.45 -1.44
CA MET A 124 -33.66 12.96 -2.24
C MET A 124 -32.40 12.23 -1.78
N THR A 125 -32.18 11.03 -2.30
CA THR A 125 -30.93 10.28 -2.03
C THR A 125 -29.80 10.99 -2.75
N ASN A 126 -28.86 11.53 -1.98
CA ASN A 126 -27.62 12.01 -2.54
C ASN A 126 -26.65 10.82 -2.60
N ASP A 127 -26.37 10.30 -3.79
CA ASP A 127 -25.48 9.15 -4.04
C ASP A 127 -24.13 9.30 -3.30
N THR A 128 -23.64 10.53 -3.15
CA THR A 128 -22.39 10.79 -2.42
C THR A 128 -22.49 10.47 -0.92
N ILE A 129 -23.65 10.72 -0.30
CA ILE A 129 -23.92 10.48 1.13
C ILE A 129 -24.06 8.97 1.39
N GLU A 130 -24.73 8.25 0.49
CA GLU A 130 -24.87 6.79 0.62
C GLU A 130 -23.51 6.09 0.54
N ARG A 131 -22.69 6.49 -0.43
CA ARG A 131 -21.34 5.96 -0.58
C ARG A 131 -20.45 6.29 0.63
N LEU A 132 -20.64 7.46 1.25
CA LEU A 132 -19.98 7.83 2.51
C LEU A 132 -20.44 6.93 3.66
N ASP A 133 -21.73 6.69 3.81
CA ASP A 133 -22.28 5.82 4.85
C ASP A 133 -21.75 4.39 4.72
N GLU A 134 -21.73 3.83 3.50
CA GLU A 134 -21.16 2.50 3.20
C GLU A 134 -19.67 2.41 3.57
N GLN A 135 -18.89 3.43 3.21
CA GLN A 135 -17.47 3.49 3.57
C GLN A 135 -17.27 3.59 5.08
N THR A 136 -18.10 4.38 5.75
CA THR A 136 -18.02 4.58 7.21
C THR A 136 -18.34 3.27 7.92
N PHE A 137 -19.40 2.58 7.50
CA PHE A 137 -19.78 1.26 8.02
C PHE A 137 -18.70 0.19 7.76
N THR A 138 -18.15 0.16 6.55
CA THR A 138 -17.04 -0.76 6.20
C THR A 138 -15.79 -0.50 7.05
N ARG A 139 -15.46 0.77 7.30
CA ARG A 139 -14.35 1.12 8.20
C ARG A 139 -14.66 0.74 9.65
N MET A 140 -15.89 0.91 10.13
CA MET A 140 -16.29 0.49 11.49
C MET A 140 -16.09 -1.01 11.72
N THR A 141 -16.42 -1.84 10.72
CA THR A 141 -16.33 -3.31 10.81
C THR A 141 -14.92 -3.86 10.61
N ARG A 142 -14.13 -3.27 9.69
CA ARG A 142 -12.80 -3.81 9.33
C ARG A 142 -11.64 -3.28 10.16
N THR A 143 -11.76 -2.09 10.75
CA THR A 143 -10.64 -1.45 11.47
C THR A 143 -10.75 -1.62 12.99
N ARG A 144 -9.60 -1.86 13.65
CA ARG A 144 -9.48 -1.70 15.10
C ARG A 144 -9.13 -0.26 15.44
N GLY A 145 -9.76 0.28 16.47
CA GLY A 145 -9.57 1.67 16.91
C GLY A 145 -9.11 1.73 18.35
N THR A 146 -9.11 2.93 18.92
CA THR A 146 -8.94 3.12 20.36
C THR A 146 -10.11 2.51 21.14
N ALA A 147 -9.92 2.21 22.43
CA ALA A 147 -10.99 1.65 23.28
C ALA A 147 -12.27 2.50 23.30
N LYS A 148 -12.13 3.84 23.22
CA LYS A 148 -13.28 4.75 23.11
C LYS A 148 -14.03 4.57 21.79
N GLN A 149 -13.30 4.56 20.67
CA GLN A 149 -13.88 4.33 19.34
C GLN A 149 -14.57 2.96 19.26
N GLU A 150 -13.97 1.91 19.82
CA GLU A 150 -14.58 0.57 19.79
C GLU A 150 -15.89 0.48 20.59
N ARG A 151 -15.99 1.20 21.72
CA ARG A 151 -17.24 1.26 22.48
C ARG A 151 -18.38 1.88 21.65
N VAL A 152 -18.11 2.99 20.98
CA VAL A 152 -19.10 3.69 20.13
C VAL A 152 -19.43 2.86 18.88
N LYS A 153 -18.43 2.26 18.23
CA LYS A 153 -18.66 1.34 17.10
C LYS A 153 -19.61 0.20 17.49
N ARG A 154 -19.37 -0.44 18.65
CA ARG A 154 -20.20 -1.56 19.12
C ARG A 154 -21.64 -1.14 19.38
N SER A 155 -21.88 0.04 19.96
CA SER A 155 -23.25 0.52 20.21
C SER A 155 -23.98 0.74 18.89
N VAL A 156 -23.35 1.42 17.92
CA VAL A 156 -23.97 1.70 16.61
C VAL A 156 -24.25 0.40 15.85
N ILE A 157 -23.26 -0.50 15.74
CA ILE A 157 -23.42 -1.79 15.05
C ILE A 157 -24.54 -2.63 15.68
N SER A 158 -24.60 -2.69 17.03
CA SER A 158 -25.66 -3.44 17.72
C SER A 158 -27.06 -2.88 17.44
N LYS A 159 -27.17 -1.54 17.37
CA LYS A 159 -28.42 -0.85 17.06
C LYS A 159 -28.88 -1.19 15.64
N GLU A 160 -27.98 -1.18 14.66
CA GLU A 160 -28.32 -1.56 13.28
C GLU A 160 -28.77 -3.02 13.14
N TYR A 161 -28.08 -3.97 13.78
CA TYR A 161 -28.49 -5.37 13.76
C TYR A 161 -29.88 -5.56 14.36
N SER A 162 -30.22 -4.83 15.42
CA SER A 162 -31.54 -4.90 16.05
C SER A 162 -32.64 -4.39 15.09
N VAL A 163 -32.39 -3.26 14.42
CA VAL A 163 -33.31 -2.68 13.42
C VAL A 163 -33.49 -3.61 12.23
N MET A 164 -32.41 -4.17 11.70
CA MET A 164 -32.45 -5.11 10.58
C MET A 164 -33.23 -6.38 10.96
N SER A 165 -33.04 -6.90 12.18
CA SER A 165 -33.81 -8.05 12.68
C SER A 165 -35.31 -7.74 12.78
N ASP A 166 -35.68 -6.57 13.27
CA ASP A 166 -37.08 -6.15 13.38
C ASP A 166 -37.74 -5.93 12.01
N ALA A 167 -36.99 -5.40 11.04
CA ALA A 167 -37.44 -5.24 9.66
C ALA A 167 -37.72 -6.61 9.01
N LEU A 168 -36.81 -7.58 9.18
CA LEU A 168 -37.00 -8.95 8.68
C LEU A 168 -38.26 -9.61 9.28
N LYS A 169 -38.49 -9.46 10.59
CA LYS A 169 -39.69 -9.97 11.26
C LYS A 169 -40.98 -9.29 10.81
N ARG A 170 -40.94 -8.02 10.37
CA ARG A 170 -42.10 -7.33 9.77
C ARG A 170 -42.40 -7.88 8.39
N ALA A 171 -41.38 -7.99 7.52
CA ALA A 171 -41.51 -8.59 6.19
C ALA A 171 -42.05 -10.03 6.22
N GLU A 172 -41.56 -10.86 7.15
CA GLU A 172 -42.08 -12.24 7.32
C GLU A 172 -43.55 -12.29 7.76
N ARG A 173 -44.01 -11.29 8.54
CA ARG A 173 -45.43 -11.18 8.94
C ARG A 173 -46.31 -10.74 7.77
N ASP A 174 -45.80 -9.86 6.91
CA ASP A 174 -46.52 -9.37 5.75
C ASP A 174 -46.61 -10.43 4.64
N GLN A 175 -45.61 -11.31 4.49
CA GLN A 175 -45.66 -12.45 3.57
C GLN A 175 -46.62 -13.58 4.01
N LYS A 176 -46.98 -13.64 5.29
CA LYS A 176 -47.90 -14.65 5.84
C LYS A 176 -49.37 -14.20 5.87
N LYS A 177 -49.65 -12.96 5.49
CA LYS A 177 -51.00 -12.40 5.34
C LYS A 177 -51.43 -12.44 3.88
#